data_AF-A0A520S8N1-F1
#
_entry.id   AF-A0A520S8N1-F1
#
_cell.length_a   1.000
_cell.length_b   1.000
_cell.length_c   1.000
_cell.angle_alpha   90.00
_cell.angle_beta   90.00
_cell.angle_gamma   90.00
#
_symmetry.space_group_name_H-M   'P 1'
#
loop_
_entity.id
_entity.type
_entity.pdbx_description
1 polymer ?
#
loop_
_entity_poly.entity_id
_entity_poly.type
_entity_poly.pdbx_seq_one_letter_code
_entity_poly.pdbx_strand_id
1 'polypeptide(L)'
;MPRKQLFLIGVTALGFTAIVSGSDQLPADCETARDQAKSEYGALRHYFDTFNLCMTRADGEIDQCQTALNDQQTALGDFIFAQRVASDVCGRVGERPDLN
;
A
#
# COMPACT_ATOMS: atom_id res chain seq x y z
N MET A 1 54.20 -5.30 -19.21
CA MET A 1 52.90 -5.47 -19.91
C MET A 1 51.85 -4.61 -19.20
N PRO A 2 51.55 -3.39 -19.65
CA PRO A 2 50.50 -2.56 -19.06
C PRO A 2 49.17 -2.72 -19.81
N ARG A 3 48.11 -2.92 -19.04
CA ARG A 3 46.72 -3.17 -19.48
C ARG A 3 46.08 -1.83 -19.86
N LYS A 4 45.57 -1.75 -21.10
CA LYS A 4 44.88 -0.59 -21.68
C LYS A 4 43.72 -0.12 -20.78
N GLN A 5 43.76 1.15 -20.42
CA GLN A 5 42.63 1.93 -19.95
C GLN A 5 41.58 2.06 -21.08
N LEU A 6 40.32 1.77 -20.78
CA LEU A 6 39.20 2.42 -21.44
C LEU A 6 38.31 3.01 -20.35
N PHE A 7 38.44 4.33 -20.22
CA PHE A 7 37.47 5.21 -19.59
C PHE A 7 36.18 5.17 -20.43
N LEU A 8 35.05 4.83 -19.83
CA LEU A 8 33.74 5.26 -20.31
C LEU A 8 33.00 5.91 -19.14
N ILE A 9 32.84 7.22 -19.29
CA ILE A 9 32.06 8.13 -18.47
C ILE A 9 30.59 8.02 -18.92
N GLY A 10 29.67 8.13 -17.97
CA GLY A 10 28.23 8.30 -18.19
C GLY A 10 27.48 6.98 -18.03
N VAL A 11 26.51 6.84 -17.13
CA VAL A 11 25.39 7.73 -16.91
C VAL A 11 25.08 7.80 -15.41
N THR A 12 24.95 9.01 -14.91
CA THR A 12 24.26 9.35 -13.67
C THR A 12 22.84 8.79 -13.70
N ALA A 13 22.61 7.70 -12.98
CA ALA A 13 21.34 7.46 -12.34
C ALA A 13 21.65 7.31 -10.85
N LEU A 14 21.36 8.36 -10.09
CA LEU A 14 21.08 8.27 -8.66
C LEU A 14 19.85 7.37 -8.48
N GLY A 15 20.00 6.08 -8.76
CA GLY A 15 19.08 5.07 -8.31
C GLY A 15 19.41 4.86 -6.85
N PHE A 16 18.52 5.29 -5.98
CA PHE A 16 18.47 4.82 -4.60
C PHE A 16 18.31 3.29 -4.64
N THR A 17 19.41 2.56 -4.76
CA THR A 17 19.45 1.13 -4.45
C THR A 17 19.43 1.03 -2.94
N ALA A 18 18.23 1.14 -2.37
CA ALA A 18 17.95 0.56 -1.07
C ALA A 18 18.11 -0.95 -1.25
N ILE A 19 19.31 -1.43 -0.97
CA ILE A 19 19.59 -2.85 -0.79
C ILE A 19 18.85 -3.24 0.49
N VAL A 20 17.58 -3.62 0.41
CA VAL A 20 16.87 -4.27 1.51
C VAL A 20 17.32 -5.72 1.53
N SER A 21 18.53 -5.92 2.06
CA SER A 21 19.04 -7.24 2.45
C SER A 21 18.96 -7.32 3.97
N GLY A 22 17.80 -7.73 4.45
CA GLY A 22 17.55 -8.02 5.85
C GLY A 22 16.23 -8.76 5.95
N SER A 23 16.19 -9.84 6.72
CA SER A 23 14.92 -10.38 7.21
C SER A 23 14.42 -9.35 8.24
N ASP A 24 13.94 -8.20 7.75
CA ASP A 24 13.50 -7.09 8.57
C ASP A 24 12.15 -7.48 9.15
N GLN A 25 12.18 -8.14 10.31
CA GLN A 25 11.02 -8.28 11.16
C GLN A 25 10.48 -6.87 11.38
N LEU A 26 9.30 -6.61 10.80
CA LEU A 26 8.65 -5.33 11.01
C LEU A 26 8.39 -5.22 12.52
N PRO A 27 8.58 -4.03 13.11
CA PRO A 27 8.17 -3.79 14.49
C PRO A 27 6.74 -4.26 14.69
N ALA A 28 6.42 -4.89 15.83
CA ALA A 28 5.13 -5.54 16.05
C ALA A 28 3.92 -4.61 15.79
N ASP A 29 4.06 -3.32 16.09
CA ASP A 29 3.03 -2.31 15.81
C ASP A 29 2.83 -2.07 14.31
N CYS A 30 3.91 -2.11 13.52
CA CYS A 30 3.87 -2.02 12.07
C CYS A 30 3.29 -3.30 11.44
N GLU A 31 3.59 -4.49 11.98
CA GLU A 31 2.94 -5.74 11.56
C GLU A 31 1.44 -5.70 11.82
N THR A 32 1.03 -5.23 13.00
CA THR A 32 -0.38 -5.08 13.38
C THR A 32 -1.10 -4.10 12.46
N ALA A 33 -0.50 -2.92 12.21
CA ALA A 33 -1.11 -1.91 11.34
C ALA A 33 -1.19 -2.39 9.87
N ARG A 34 -0.18 -3.12 9.39
CA ARG A 34 -0.20 -3.78 8.08
C ARG A 34 -1.32 -4.80 7.98
N ASP A 35 -1.47 -5.66 8.99
CA ASP A 35 -2.48 -6.72 8.99
C ASP A 35 -3.89 -6.13 9.06
N GLN A 36 -4.08 -5.04 9.81
CA GLN A 36 -5.31 -4.26 9.79
C GLN A 36 -5.60 -3.68 8.39
N ALA A 37 -4.63 -3.02 7.75
CA ALA A 37 -4.81 -2.50 6.39
C ALA A 37 -5.14 -3.60 5.37
N LYS A 38 -4.56 -4.80 5.52
CA LYS A 38 -4.88 -5.97 4.71
C LYS A 38 -6.30 -6.47 4.95
N SER A 39 -6.77 -6.45 6.19
CA SER A 39 -8.16 -6.77 6.52
C SER A 39 -9.13 -5.82 5.81
N GLU A 40 -8.89 -4.51 5.90
CA GLU A 40 -9.72 -3.50 5.23
C GLU A 40 -9.68 -3.62 3.70
N TYR A 41 -8.53 -3.99 3.13
CA TYR A 41 -8.44 -4.31 1.70
C TYR A 41 -9.37 -5.48 1.32
N GLY A 42 -9.42 -6.52 2.15
CA GLY A 42 -10.33 -7.64 1.95
C GLY A 42 -11.80 -7.24 2.00
N ALA A 43 -12.17 -6.39 2.97
CA ALA A 43 -13.50 -5.82 3.07
C ALA A 43 -13.84 -4.95 1.85
N LEU A 44 -12.95 -4.06 1.44
CA LEU A 44 -13.11 -3.21 0.26
C LEU A 44 -13.38 -4.04 -0.99
N ARG A 45 -12.60 -5.11 -1.20
CA ARG A 45 -12.81 -6.01 -2.34
C ARG A 45 -14.20 -6.66 -2.32
N HIS A 46 -14.66 -7.10 -1.15
CA HIS A 46 -16.01 -7.65 -1.00
C HIS A 46 -17.11 -6.65 -1.39
N TYR A 47 -17.00 -5.39 -0.97
CA TYR A 47 -17.99 -4.37 -1.31
C TYR A 47 -17.94 -3.96 -2.78
N PHE A 48 -16.76 -3.95 -3.41
CA PHE A 48 -16.65 -3.80 -4.87
C PHE A 48 -17.36 -4.93 -5.63
N ASP A 49 -17.13 -6.17 -5.23
CA ASP A 49 -17.79 -7.33 -5.86
C ASP A 49 -19.32 -7.28 -5.66
N THR A 50 -19.78 -6.85 -4.48
CA THR A 50 -21.21 -6.69 -4.17
C THR A 50 -21.86 -5.60 -5.02
N PHE A 51 -21.21 -4.44 -5.16
CA PHE A 51 -21.69 -3.37 -6.04
C PHE A 51 -21.73 -3.82 -7.50
N ASN A 52 -20.68 -4.47 -8.00
CA ASN A 52 -20.64 -4.98 -9.37
C ASN A 52 -21.75 -6.01 -9.65
N LEU A 53 -22.03 -6.88 -8.69
CA LEU A 53 -23.13 -7.84 -8.79
C LEU A 53 -24.49 -7.12 -8.84
N CYS A 54 -24.67 -6.07 -8.03
CA CYS A 54 -25.88 -5.25 -8.09
C CYS A 54 -26.02 -4.60 -9.47
N MET A 55 -24.97 -3.94 -9.97
CA MET A 55 -24.97 -3.29 -11.29
C MET A 55 -25.29 -4.26 -12.41
N THR A 56 -24.80 -5.50 -12.32
CA THR A 56 -25.11 -6.55 -13.30
C THR A 56 -26.59 -6.96 -13.27
N ARG A 57 -27.23 -6.93 -12.08
CA ARG A 57 -28.64 -7.30 -11.90
C ARG A 57 -29.61 -6.15 -12.21
N ALA A 58 -29.16 -4.92 -12.00
CA ALA A 58 -29.93 -3.71 -12.24
C ALA A 58 -29.76 -3.17 -13.67
N ASP A 59 -29.19 -3.96 -14.59
CA ASP A 59 -28.88 -3.55 -15.97
C ASP A 59 -28.11 -2.21 -16.07
N GLY A 60 -27.27 -1.93 -15.06
CA GLY A 60 -26.48 -0.70 -14.97
C GLY A 60 -27.17 0.49 -14.31
N GLU A 61 -28.40 0.34 -13.78
CA GLU A 61 -29.09 1.41 -13.07
C GLU A 61 -28.53 1.61 -11.64
N ILE A 62 -27.69 2.62 -11.48
CA ILE A 62 -27.00 2.93 -10.21
C ILE A 62 -27.98 3.21 -9.07
N ASP A 63 -29.13 3.84 -9.35
CA ASP A 63 -30.13 4.20 -8.33
C ASP A 63 -30.70 2.96 -7.61
N GLN A 64 -30.76 1.81 -8.30
CA GLN A 64 -31.17 0.53 -7.70
C GLN A 64 -30.07 -0.07 -6.79
N CYS A 65 -28.84 0.43 -6.90
CA CYS A 65 -27.65 -0.05 -6.20
C CYS A 65 -27.09 0.96 -5.19
N GLN A 66 -27.84 2.01 -4.85
CA GLN A 66 -27.37 3.10 -3.99
C GLN A 66 -26.79 2.62 -2.64
N THR A 67 -27.42 1.62 -2.01
CA THR A 67 -26.89 1.04 -0.77
C THR A 67 -25.53 0.40 -0.99
N ALA A 68 -25.38 -0.46 -2.00
CA ALA A 68 -24.12 -1.12 -2.30
C ALA A 68 -23.01 -0.11 -2.71
N LEU A 69 -23.39 0.99 -3.35
CA LEU A 69 -22.49 2.09 -3.66
C LEU A 69 -22.02 2.81 -2.38
N ASN A 70 -22.93 3.12 -1.47
CA ASN A 70 -22.60 3.77 -0.20
C ASN A 70 -21.69 2.89 0.67
N ASP A 71 -21.95 1.59 0.72
CA ASP A 71 -21.13 0.63 1.46
C ASP A 71 -19.72 0.53 0.86
N GLN A 72 -19.61 0.48 -0.47
CA GLN A 72 -18.31 0.52 -1.16
C GLN A 72 -17.53 1.81 -0.86
N GLN A 73 -18.19 2.97 -0.88
CA GLN A 73 -17.53 4.25 -0.57
C GLN A 73 -17.03 4.30 0.87
N THR A 74 -17.81 3.77 1.82
CA THR A 74 -17.41 3.68 3.22
C THR A 74 -16.17 2.80 3.39
N ALA A 75 -16.21 1.60 2.82
CA ALA A 75 -15.08 0.66 2.87
C ALA A 75 -13.82 1.22 2.19
N LEU A 76 -13.97 2.04 1.14
CA LEU A 76 -12.83 2.72 0.51
C LEU A 76 -12.19 3.73 1.46
N GLY A 77 -13.01 4.49 2.20
CA GLY A 77 -12.55 5.39 3.23
C GLY A 77 -11.77 4.68 4.33
N ASP A 78 -12.32 3.57 4.84
CA ASP A 78 -11.70 2.77 5.90
C ASP A 78 -10.35 2.18 5.45
N PHE A 79 -10.31 1.64 4.23
CA PHE A 79 -9.06 1.15 3.64
C PHE A 79 -8.00 2.25 3.49
N ILE A 80 -8.36 3.42 2.96
CA ILE A 80 -7.42 4.56 2.83
C ILE A 80 -6.92 5.00 4.20
N PHE A 81 -7.79 5.04 5.21
CA PHE A 81 -7.43 5.39 6.57
C PHE A 81 -6.43 4.37 7.15
N ALA A 82 -6.75 3.08 7.08
CA ALA A 82 -5.87 2.01 7.56
C ALA A 82 -4.51 2.00 6.85
N GLN A 83 -4.48 2.25 5.53
CA GLN A 83 -3.25 2.37 4.75
C GLN A 83 -2.37 3.53 5.24
N ARG A 84 -2.98 4.69 5.56
CA ARG A 84 -2.25 5.84 6.11
C ARG A 84 -1.73 5.56 7.52
N VAL A 85 -2.54 4.95 8.38
CA VAL A 85 -2.11 4.55 9.72
C VAL A 85 -0.93 3.57 9.64
N ALA A 86 -1.00 2.57 8.77
CA ALA A 86 0.11 1.65 8.55
C ALA A 86 1.37 2.39 8.06
N SER A 87 1.24 3.30 7.10
CA SER A 87 2.38 4.09 6.62
C SER A 87 3.00 4.99 7.70
N ASP A 88 2.17 5.60 8.55
CA ASP A 88 2.61 6.48 9.64
C ASP A 88 3.28 5.68 10.76
N VAL A 89 2.68 4.58 11.23
CA VAL A 89 3.25 3.71 12.26
C VAL A 89 4.56 3.10 11.77
N CYS A 90 4.58 2.52 10.58
CA CYS A 90 5.80 1.94 10.03
C CYS A 90 6.88 2.99 9.73
N GLY A 91 6.50 4.22 9.36
CA GLY A 91 7.42 5.34 9.15
C GLY A 91 8.06 5.84 10.46
N ARG A 92 7.27 5.97 11.53
CA ARG A 92 7.73 6.40 12.85
C ARG A 92 8.67 5.41 13.51
N VAL A 93 8.50 4.11 13.30
CA VAL A 93 9.45 3.13 13.88
C VAL A 93 10.80 3.13 13.14
N GLY A 94 10.88 3.69 11.93
CA GLY A 94 12.15 3.99 11.26
C GLY A 94 12.89 5.20 11.83
N GLU A 95 12.17 6.12 12.48
CA GLU A 95 12.74 7.26 13.21
C GLU A 95 13.15 6.83 14.62
N ARG A 96 14.31 6.17 14.73
CA ARG A 96 14.96 5.90 16.02
C ARG A 96 15.15 7.22 16.81
N PRO A 97 14.62 7.35 18.05
CA PRO A 97 14.87 8.51 18.92
C PRO A 97 16.24 8.50 19.61
N ASP A 98 17.10 7.52 19.33
CA ASP A 98 18.38 7.27 20.01
C ASP A 98 19.62 7.90 19.30
N LEU A 99 19.41 9.01 18.57
CA LEU A 99 20.47 9.92 18.12
C LEU A 99 20.19 11.35 18.60
N ASN A 100 20.31 11.58 19.91
CA ASN A 100 20.70 12.86 20.49
C ASN A 100 21.78 12.61 21.54
#